data_AF-A0A378JF83-F1
#
_entry.id   AF-A0A378JF83-F1
#
_cell.length_a   1.000
_cell.length_b   1.000
_cell.length_c   1.000
_cell.angle_alpha   90.00
_cell.angle_beta   90.00
_cell.angle_gamma   90.00
#
_symmetry.space_group_name_H-M   'P 1'
#
loop_
_entity.id
_entity.type
_entity.pdbx_description
1 polymer ?
#
loop_
_entity_poly.entity_id
_entity_poly.type
_entity_poly.pdbx_seq_one_letter_code
_entity_poly.pdbx_strand_id
1 'polypeptide(L)'
;MKILYIPFHEENDLVLSAINWKKRLSNENLLIIQHGQPIDYKVIENSGDTITIYVLAHGMDSSLEPFHLASKANITSTTTKLDIKEIAERFNSDFVCIHHKIVSIKLYFCNNQGNQKSIAERFNQNLTLFTSSIDYYAGTLFAPMNDKIKYSLFDGTWYKAAQVRTTLYPQIASMDSDVRLTVKERSLLKFLEDAKQKRFNTMIQRQHKARQERIMKNRAEYTEKCRLSMEEIPDKHSNHHSYYSG
;
A
#
# COMPACT_ATOMS: atom_id res chain seq x y z
N MET A 1 10.52 -10.32 -17.41
CA MET A 1 11.73 -10.91 -16.77
C MET A 1 11.47 -11.40 -15.34
N LYS A 2 12.20 -12.42 -14.85
CA LYS A 2 12.17 -12.90 -13.46
C LYS A 2 13.55 -12.84 -12.80
N ILE A 3 13.61 -12.47 -11.53
CA ILE A 3 14.84 -12.47 -10.73
C ILE A 3 14.67 -13.41 -9.53
N LEU A 4 15.64 -14.29 -9.30
CA LEU A 4 15.79 -15.08 -8.08
C LEU A 4 16.80 -14.34 -7.18
N TYR A 5 16.29 -13.65 -6.16
CA TYR A 5 17.08 -12.81 -5.27
C TYR A 5 17.40 -13.55 -3.96
N ILE A 6 18.67 -13.58 -3.59
CA ILE A 6 19.17 -14.20 -2.37
C ILE A 6 19.70 -13.08 -1.46
N PRO A 7 19.01 -12.73 -0.35
CA PRO A 7 19.37 -11.57 0.48
C PRO A 7 20.55 -11.83 1.43
N PHE A 8 21.31 -12.91 1.24
CA PHE A 8 22.41 -13.34 2.10
C PHE A 8 23.74 -13.19 1.36
N HIS A 9 24.76 -12.69 2.07
CA HIS A 9 26.06 -12.38 1.48
C HIS A 9 26.94 -13.63 1.27
N GLU A 10 26.86 -14.59 2.19
CA GLU A 10 27.68 -15.80 2.20
C GLU A 10 27.26 -16.78 1.10
N GLU A 11 28.20 -17.61 0.62
CA GLU A 11 27.85 -18.74 -0.23
C GLU A 11 27.00 -19.75 0.56
N ASN A 12 25.74 -19.87 0.16
CA ASN A 12 24.73 -20.62 0.89
C ASN A 12 23.96 -21.58 -0.02
N ASP A 13 23.19 -22.44 0.61
CA ASP A 13 22.41 -23.50 -0.03
C ASP A 13 21.29 -22.99 -0.96
N LEU A 14 20.85 -21.73 -0.79
CA LEU A 14 19.87 -21.10 -1.68
C LEU A 14 20.48 -20.81 -3.05
N VAL A 15 21.79 -20.61 -3.17
CA VAL A 15 22.47 -20.37 -4.46
C VAL A 15 22.35 -21.61 -5.36
N LEU A 16 22.65 -22.79 -4.82
CA LEU A 16 22.49 -24.06 -5.53
C LEU A 16 21.03 -24.30 -5.92
N SER A 17 20.10 -23.98 -5.02
CA SER A 17 18.66 -24.08 -5.27
C SER A 17 18.20 -23.15 -6.40
N ALA A 18 18.71 -21.91 -6.45
CA ALA A 18 18.42 -20.93 -7.50
C ALA A 18 19.00 -21.36 -8.86
N ILE A 19 20.21 -21.92 -8.89
CA ILE A 19 20.82 -22.47 -10.10
C ILE A 19 19.97 -23.62 -10.64
N ASN A 20 19.57 -24.55 -9.77
CA ASN A 20 18.70 -25.67 -10.15
C ASN A 20 17.35 -25.18 -10.68
N TRP A 21 16.76 -24.17 -10.04
CA TRP A 21 15.54 -23.53 -10.50
C TRP A 21 15.71 -22.95 -11.91
N LYS A 22 16.74 -22.14 -12.14
CA LYS A 22 17.04 -21.56 -13.45
C LYS A 22 17.26 -22.62 -14.53
N LYS A 23 17.98 -23.70 -14.21
CA LYS A 23 18.22 -24.82 -15.14
C LYS A 23 16.91 -25.52 -15.55
N ARG A 24 15.99 -25.75 -14.61
CA ARG A 24 14.69 -26.39 -14.89
C ARG A 24 13.77 -25.51 -15.73
N LEU A 25 13.89 -24.20 -15.58
CA LEU A 25 13.13 -23.20 -16.32
C LEU A 25 13.99 -22.50 -17.39
N SER A 26 14.80 -23.27 -18.12
CA SER A 26 15.76 -22.75 -19.13
C SER A 26 15.16 -21.84 -20.20
N ASN A 27 13.87 -21.98 -20.46
CA ASN A 27 13.16 -21.19 -21.48
C ASN A 27 12.65 -19.85 -20.93
N GLU A 28 12.74 -19.62 -19.62
CA GLU A 28 12.36 -18.36 -18.99
C GLU A 28 13.57 -17.44 -18.81
N ASN A 29 13.37 -16.14 -18.99
CA ASN A 29 14.37 -15.13 -18.69
C ASN A 29 14.51 -14.97 -17.15
N LEU A 30 15.38 -15.80 -16.56
CA LEU A 30 15.70 -15.86 -15.14
C LEU A 30 17.13 -15.38 -14.86
N LEU A 31 17.24 -14.35 -14.01
CA LEU A 31 18.50 -13.87 -13.45
C LEU A 31 18.60 -14.26 -11.98
N ILE A 32 19.79 -14.66 -11.52
CA ILE A 32 20.07 -14.90 -10.10
C ILE A 32 20.86 -13.70 -9.61
N ILE A 33 20.41 -13.07 -8.52
CA ILE A 33 21.10 -11.96 -7.87
C ILE A 33 21.29 -12.33 -6.41
N GLN A 34 22.50 -12.12 -5.92
CA GLN A 34 22.83 -12.33 -4.52
C GLN A 34 23.28 -11.01 -3.90
N HIS A 35 22.82 -10.74 -2.68
CA HIS A 35 23.15 -9.52 -1.97
C HIS A 35 24.67 -9.35 -1.78
N GLY A 36 25.15 -8.14 -2.04
CA GLY A 36 26.57 -7.79 -1.96
C GLY A 36 27.43 -8.28 -3.13
N GLN A 37 26.85 -9.00 -4.10
CA GLN A 37 27.51 -9.28 -5.38
C GLN A 37 27.21 -8.15 -6.39
N PRO A 38 28.15 -7.84 -7.31
CA PRO A 38 27.90 -6.84 -8.35
C PRO A 38 26.68 -7.17 -9.22
N ILE A 39 25.80 -6.18 -9.43
CA ILE A 39 24.62 -6.30 -10.27
C ILE A 39 24.85 -5.57 -11.59
N ASP A 40 24.74 -6.29 -12.72
CA ASP A 40 24.76 -5.67 -14.03
C ASP A 40 23.36 -5.12 -14.39
N TYR A 41 23.11 -3.88 -13.98
CA TYR A 41 21.84 -3.19 -14.24
C TYR A 41 21.57 -2.98 -15.74
N LYS A 42 22.59 -2.92 -16.60
CA LYS A 42 22.40 -2.67 -18.04
C LYS A 42 21.65 -3.83 -18.69
N VAL A 43 21.96 -5.06 -18.30
CA VAL A 43 21.24 -6.26 -18.77
C VAL A 43 19.77 -6.21 -18.39
N ILE A 44 19.47 -5.72 -17.19
CA ILE A 44 18.10 -5.63 -16.67
C ILE A 44 17.33 -4.48 -17.34
N GLU A 45 17.96 -3.33 -17.52
CA GLU A 45 17.35 -2.16 -18.17
C GLU A 45 17.00 -2.45 -19.63
N ASN A 46 17.89 -3.11 -20.36
CA ASN A 46 17.72 -3.46 -21.77
C ASN A 46 16.65 -4.54 -22.02
N SER A 47 16.20 -5.26 -20.98
CA SER A 47 15.23 -6.34 -21.15
C SER A 47 13.84 -5.89 -21.62
N GLY A 48 13.52 -4.58 -21.60
CA GLY A 48 12.21 -4.02 -21.98
C GLY A 48 11.03 -4.41 -21.06
N ASP A 49 11.16 -5.53 -20.35
CA ASP A 49 10.11 -6.16 -19.56
C ASP A 49 9.92 -5.54 -18.17
N THR A 50 8.72 -5.75 -17.63
CA THR A 50 8.47 -5.68 -16.19
C THR A 50 9.14 -6.86 -15.46
N ILE A 51 9.46 -6.63 -14.19
CA ILE A 51 10.28 -7.53 -13.38
C ILE A 51 9.44 -8.12 -12.25
N THR A 52 9.48 -9.45 -12.14
CA THR A 52 9.02 -10.16 -10.94
C THR A 52 10.23 -10.67 -10.17
N ILE A 53 10.34 -10.33 -8.90
CA ILE A 53 11.44 -10.79 -8.03
C ILE A 53 10.93 -11.86 -7.08
N TYR A 54 11.64 -12.99 -6.99
CA TYR A 54 11.45 -14.01 -5.97
C TYR A 54 12.53 -13.82 -4.91
N VAL A 55 12.15 -13.41 -3.70
CA VAL A 55 13.05 -13.34 -2.56
C VAL A 55 13.16 -14.74 -1.95
N LEU A 56 14.34 -15.34 -2.03
CA LEU A 56 14.60 -16.70 -1.61
C LEU A 56 15.20 -16.72 -0.20
N ALA A 57 14.60 -17.49 0.69
CA ALA A 57 15.14 -17.78 2.01
C ALA A 57 14.53 -19.06 2.57
N HIS A 58 15.11 -19.59 3.66
CA HIS A 58 14.42 -20.56 4.50
C HIS A 58 13.62 -19.83 5.56
N GLY A 59 12.36 -20.21 5.79
CA GLY A 59 11.68 -19.77 6.99
C GLY A 59 12.18 -20.56 8.20
N MET A 60 11.95 -19.98 9.37
CA MET A 60 12.32 -20.61 10.63
C MET A 60 11.10 -21.14 11.35
N ASP A 61 11.27 -22.32 11.93
CA ASP A 61 10.28 -22.96 12.79
C ASP A 61 10.53 -22.56 14.26
N SER A 62 10.57 -21.25 14.52
CA SER A 62 10.88 -20.69 15.84
C SER A 62 9.91 -19.58 16.21
N SER A 63 9.13 -19.80 17.26
CA SER A 63 8.19 -18.82 17.81
C SER A 63 8.90 -17.62 18.46
N LEU A 64 10.17 -17.76 18.84
CA LEU A 64 10.97 -16.69 19.47
C LEU A 64 11.50 -15.68 18.44
N GLU A 65 11.64 -16.11 17.18
CA GLU A 65 12.20 -15.30 16.10
C GLU A 65 11.23 -15.29 14.90
N PRO A 66 9.97 -14.87 15.07
CA PRO A 66 8.89 -15.10 14.10
C PRO A 66 9.06 -14.33 12.78
N PHE A 67 9.96 -13.34 12.75
CA PHE A 67 10.24 -12.51 11.58
C PHE A 67 11.62 -12.74 10.98
N HIS A 68 12.34 -13.75 11.45
CA HIS A 68 13.65 -14.06 10.92
C HIS A 68 13.55 -15.13 9.84
N LEU A 69 14.36 -14.95 8.80
CA LEU A 69 14.59 -15.92 7.75
C LEU A 69 16.05 -16.35 7.78
N ALA A 70 16.30 -17.56 7.32
CA ALA A 70 17.59 -18.21 7.42
C ALA A 70 18.16 -18.60 6.07
N SER A 71 19.47 -18.75 6.03
CA SER A 71 20.21 -19.50 5.01
C SER A 71 21.23 -20.39 5.72
N LYS A 72 21.66 -21.46 5.05
CA LYS A 72 22.71 -22.32 5.58
C LYS A 72 23.96 -22.19 4.71
N ALA A 73 25.07 -21.84 5.32
CA ALA A 73 26.36 -21.82 4.64
C ALA A 73 26.77 -23.24 4.23
N ASN A 74 27.20 -23.42 2.98
CA ASN A 74 27.51 -24.75 2.44
C ASN A 74 28.73 -25.38 3.11
N ILE A 75 29.75 -24.58 3.44
CA ILE A 75 31.06 -25.05 3.90
C ILE A 75 31.05 -25.28 5.42
N THR A 76 30.57 -24.29 6.19
CA THR A 76 30.63 -24.29 7.65
C THR A 76 29.40 -24.91 8.30
N SER A 77 28.33 -25.14 7.52
CA SER A 77 27.00 -25.51 8.04
C SER A 77 26.42 -24.51 9.05
N THR A 78 26.98 -23.30 9.15
CA THR A 78 26.45 -22.24 10.01
C THR A 78 25.16 -21.69 9.42
N THR A 79 24.18 -21.47 10.30
CA THR A 79 22.91 -20.86 9.90
C THR A 79 23.00 -19.35 10.10
N THR A 80 22.87 -18.62 9.01
CA THR A 80 22.81 -17.16 9.03
C THR A 80 21.36 -16.73 9.06
N LYS A 81 20.98 -15.95 10.07
CA LYS A 81 19.62 -15.48 10.30
C LYS A 81 19.55 -13.97 10.04
N LEU A 82 18.50 -13.52 9.37
CA LEU A 82 18.24 -12.11 9.12
C LEU A 82 16.79 -11.78 9.48
N ASP A 83 16.57 -10.65 10.15
CA ASP A 83 15.23 -10.09 10.33
C ASP A 83 14.69 -9.67 8.95
N ILE A 84 13.39 -9.86 8.71
CA ILE A 84 12.71 -9.40 7.50
C ILE A 84 12.93 -7.89 7.23
N LYS A 85 13.11 -7.08 8.29
CA LYS A 85 13.48 -5.67 8.15
C LYS A 85 14.82 -5.51 7.44
N GLU A 86 15.84 -6.26 7.87
CA GLU A 86 17.17 -6.21 7.25
C GLU A 86 17.12 -6.72 5.80
N ILE A 87 16.32 -7.74 5.52
CA ILE A 87 16.08 -8.22 4.15
C ILE A 87 15.43 -7.12 3.29
N ALA A 88 14.49 -6.35 3.83
CA ALA A 88 13.89 -5.21 3.13
C ALA A 88 14.90 -4.08 2.88
N GLU A 89 15.77 -3.77 3.85
CA GLU A 89 16.85 -2.79 3.69
C GLU A 89 17.83 -3.19 2.58
N ARG A 90 18.26 -4.45 2.57
CA ARG A 90 19.10 -5.02 1.50
C ARG A 90 18.40 -4.97 0.14
N PHE A 91 17.12 -5.35 0.10
CA PHE A 91 16.30 -5.28 -1.11
C PHE A 91 16.19 -3.84 -1.65
N ASN A 92 15.98 -2.85 -0.77
CA ASN A 92 15.94 -1.45 -1.15
C ASN A 92 17.25 -1.02 -1.81
N SER A 93 18.39 -1.37 -1.21
CA SER A 93 19.73 -1.05 -1.73
C SER A 93 19.99 -1.69 -3.10
N ASP A 94 19.74 -2.99 -3.22
CA ASP A 94 20.10 -3.77 -4.41
C ASP A 94 19.20 -3.49 -5.61
N PHE A 95 18.00 -2.95 -5.39
CA PHE A 95 17.02 -2.73 -6.45
C PHE A 95 16.59 -1.28 -6.64
N VAL A 96 17.21 -0.32 -5.94
CA VAL A 96 16.89 1.11 -6.05
C VAL A 96 16.92 1.61 -7.50
N CYS A 97 17.92 1.22 -8.30
CA CYS A 97 18.10 1.69 -9.67
C CYS A 97 16.98 1.22 -10.61
N ILE A 98 16.37 0.06 -10.33
CA ILE A 98 15.37 -0.57 -11.18
C ILE A 98 13.99 -0.69 -10.51
N HIS A 99 13.78 -0.01 -9.38
CA HIS A 99 12.54 -0.11 -8.57
C HIS A 99 11.28 0.09 -9.42
N HIS A 100 11.32 1.04 -10.36
CA HIS A 100 10.21 1.38 -11.24
C HIS A 100 9.80 0.26 -12.22
N LYS A 101 10.66 -0.74 -12.47
CA LYS A 101 10.35 -1.90 -13.31
C LYS A 101 9.78 -3.08 -12.52
N ILE A 102 9.90 -3.07 -11.19
CA ILE A 102 9.51 -4.19 -10.34
C ILE A 102 8.01 -4.09 -10.06
N VAL A 103 7.24 -4.97 -10.70
CA VAL A 103 5.78 -4.99 -10.57
C VAL A 103 5.31 -5.94 -9.48
N SER A 104 6.08 -6.98 -9.19
CA SER A 104 5.70 -8.01 -8.23
C SER A 104 6.91 -8.56 -7.49
N ILE A 105 6.75 -8.71 -6.18
CA ILE A 105 7.71 -9.31 -5.27
C ILE A 105 7.06 -10.56 -4.69
N LYS A 106 7.70 -11.71 -4.84
CA LYS A 106 7.27 -13.01 -4.33
C LYS A 106 8.19 -13.36 -3.15
N LEU A 107 7.68 -13.26 -1.94
CA LEU A 107 8.36 -13.73 -0.74
C LEU A 107 8.32 -15.26 -0.70
N TYR A 108 9.37 -15.90 -1.20
CA TYR A 108 9.39 -17.34 -1.49
C TYR A 108 10.28 -18.07 -0.47
N PHE A 109 9.71 -18.30 0.71
CA PHE A 109 10.31 -19.06 1.80
C PHE A 109 9.29 -20.01 2.43
N CYS A 110 9.77 -21.12 3.00
CA CYS A 110 8.93 -22.08 3.70
C CYS A 110 8.30 -21.44 4.94
N ASN A 111 6.99 -21.61 5.17
CA ASN A 111 6.36 -21.13 6.39
C ASN A 111 5.15 -21.99 6.78
N ASN A 112 5.30 -22.76 7.85
CA ASN A 112 4.25 -23.61 8.41
C ASN A 112 3.62 -23.01 9.69
N GLN A 113 4.12 -21.87 10.17
CA GLN A 113 3.73 -21.24 11.43
C GLN A 113 2.54 -20.28 11.29
N GLY A 114 2.07 -20.01 10.06
CA GLY A 114 0.90 -19.15 9.84
C GLY A 114 1.18 -17.64 9.91
N ASN A 115 2.44 -17.23 10.18
CA ASN A 115 2.82 -15.82 10.30
C ASN A 115 3.29 -15.18 8.97
N GLN A 116 3.15 -15.88 7.83
CA GLN A 116 3.58 -15.41 6.51
C GLN A 116 2.98 -14.06 6.10
N LYS A 117 1.73 -13.79 6.50
CA LYS A 117 1.08 -12.50 6.25
C LYS A 117 1.77 -11.38 7.03
N SER A 118 2.04 -11.58 8.31
CA SER A 118 2.72 -10.59 9.16
C SER A 118 4.15 -10.32 8.70
N ILE A 119 4.86 -11.35 8.23
CA ILE A 119 6.19 -11.18 7.60
C ILE A 119 6.06 -10.32 6.34
N ALA A 120 5.08 -10.60 5.47
CA ALA A 120 4.86 -9.81 4.26
C ALA A 120 4.49 -8.35 4.55
N GLU A 121 3.64 -8.10 5.54
CA GLU A 121 3.27 -6.75 5.99
C GLU A 121 4.49 -6.00 6.53
N ARG A 122 5.30 -6.65 7.37
CA ARG A 122 6.51 -6.06 7.92
C ARG A 122 7.56 -5.79 6.84
N PHE A 123 7.72 -6.69 5.87
CA PHE A 123 8.56 -6.46 4.70
C PHE A 123 8.08 -5.21 3.94
N ASN A 124 6.79 -5.14 3.61
CA ASN A 124 6.18 -4.01 2.90
C ASN A 124 6.37 -2.67 3.61
N GLN A 125 6.19 -2.63 4.93
CA GLN A 125 6.36 -1.42 5.75
C GLN A 125 7.80 -0.88 5.72
N ASN A 126 8.79 -1.72 5.41
CA ASN A 126 10.19 -1.34 5.33
C ASN A 126 10.67 -1.14 3.88
N LEU A 127 9.80 -1.31 2.88
CA LEU A 127 10.09 -0.92 1.50
C LEU A 127 9.86 0.58 1.32
N THR A 128 10.81 1.28 0.69
CA THR A 128 10.73 2.73 0.55
C THR A 128 10.15 3.19 -0.79
N LEU A 129 10.64 2.61 -1.90
CA LEU A 129 10.33 3.09 -3.26
C LEU A 129 9.45 2.13 -4.06
N PHE A 130 9.03 1.02 -3.47
CA PHE A 130 8.36 -0.06 -4.17
C PHE A 130 6.85 -0.01 -3.94
N THR A 131 6.10 0.04 -5.03
CA THR A 131 4.63 -0.05 -5.06
C THR A 131 4.15 -1.40 -5.62
N SER A 132 5.07 -2.36 -5.65
CA SER A 132 4.89 -3.70 -6.21
C SER A 132 3.93 -4.53 -5.38
N SER A 133 3.17 -5.43 -6.02
CA SER A 133 2.39 -6.42 -5.28
C SER A 133 3.32 -7.36 -4.53
N ILE A 134 2.99 -7.70 -3.29
CA ILE A 134 3.78 -8.64 -2.49
C ILE A 134 2.99 -9.93 -2.32
N ASP A 135 3.50 -11.01 -2.87
CA ASP A 135 2.94 -12.33 -2.69
C ASP A 135 3.68 -13.09 -1.61
N TYR A 136 2.91 -13.76 -0.77
CA TYR A 136 3.41 -14.68 0.25
C TYR A 136 2.68 -16.02 0.11
N TYR A 137 3.29 -17.06 0.68
CA TYR A 137 2.84 -18.43 0.47
C TYR A 137 2.72 -19.15 1.82
N ALA A 138 1.82 -20.11 1.89
CA ALA A 138 1.73 -21.05 3.00
C ALA A 138 2.42 -22.38 2.66
N GLY A 139 2.98 -23.04 3.67
CA GLY A 139 3.55 -24.37 3.56
C GLY A 139 5.07 -24.40 3.35
N THR A 140 5.60 -25.61 3.19
CA THR A 140 6.98 -25.85 2.77
C THR A 140 7.07 -25.71 1.26
N LEU A 141 7.80 -24.71 0.78
CA LEU A 141 7.92 -24.42 -0.64
C LEU A 141 9.07 -25.17 -1.29
N PHE A 142 8.85 -25.59 -2.53
CA PHE A 142 9.85 -26.28 -3.33
C PHE A 142 10.15 -25.50 -4.60
N ALA A 143 11.41 -25.57 -5.05
CA ALA A 143 11.78 -25.12 -6.39
C ALA A 143 10.98 -25.91 -7.46
N PRO A 144 10.82 -25.37 -8.69
CA PRO A 144 10.08 -26.05 -9.75
C PRO A 144 10.57 -27.48 -9.93
N MET A 145 9.68 -28.47 -10.04
CA MET A 145 10.03 -29.87 -10.27
C MET A 145 10.26 -30.17 -11.76
N ASN A 146 10.34 -31.45 -12.14
CA ASN A 146 10.57 -31.89 -13.53
C ASN A 146 9.47 -31.43 -14.50
N ASP A 147 8.26 -31.26 -13.98
CA ASP A 147 7.10 -30.72 -14.70
C ASP A 147 7.11 -29.18 -14.82
N LYS A 148 8.19 -28.52 -14.36
CA LYS A 148 8.37 -27.06 -14.34
C LYS A 148 7.37 -26.32 -13.43
N ILE A 149 6.66 -27.04 -12.56
CA ILE A 149 5.68 -26.47 -11.63
C ILE A 149 6.31 -26.33 -10.24
N LYS A 150 5.99 -25.22 -9.59
CA LYS A 150 6.33 -24.96 -8.19
C LYS A 150 5.28 -25.58 -7.29
N TYR A 151 5.71 -26.26 -6.24
CA TYR A 151 4.83 -26.90 -5.28
C TYR A 151 5.04 -26.36 -3.86
N SER A 152 4.00 -26.52 -3.06
CA SER A 152 4.02 -26.34 -1.62
C SER A 152 3.44 -27.58 -0.94
N LEU A 153 4.09 -28.07 0.10
CA LEU A 153 3.51 -29.03 1.03
C LEU A 153 2.87 -28.24 2.18
N PHE A 154 1.54 -28.21 2.21
CA PHE A 154 0.77 -27.49 3.21
C PHE A 154 -0.26 -28.44 3.83
N ASP A 155 -0.25 -28.55 5.16
CA ASP A 155 -1.13 -29.44 5.92
C ASP A 155 -1.11 -30.90 5.40
N GLY A 156 0.10 -31.43 5.21
CA GLY A 156 0.32 -32.79 4.70
C GLY A 156 -0.04 -33.03 3.23
N THR A 157 -0.56 -32.02 2.53
CA THR A 157 -1.05 -32.14 1.15
C THR A 157 -0.20 -31.33 0.18
N TRP A 158 0.05 -31.89 -1.01
CA TRP A 158 0.79 -31.22 -2.08
C TRP A 158 -0.13 -30.31 -2.89
N TYR A 159 0.19 -29.01 -2.91
CA TYR A 159 -0.49 -28.00 -3.71
C TYR A 159 0.47 -27.38 -4.72
N LYS A 160 -0.04 -26.90 -5.85
CA LYS A 160 0.74 -25.96 -6.68
C LYS A 160 0.96 -24.70 -5.84
N ALA A 161 2.17 -24.16 -5.82
CA ALA A 161 2.50 -22.99 -5.01
C ALA A 161 1.57 -21.80 -5.30
N ALA A 162 1.06 -21.68 -6.53
CA ALA A 162 0.09 -20.64 -6.91
C ALA A 162 -1.27 -20.76 -6.19
N GLN A 163 -1.66 -21.95 -5.73
CA GLN A 163 -2.93 -22.19 -5.02
C GLN A 163 -2.88 -21.77 -3.56
N VAL A 164 -1.70 -21.85 -2.95
CA VAL A 164 -1.44 -21.43 -1.55
C VAL A 164 -0.80 -20.05 -1.48
N ARG A 165 -0.89 -19.29 -2.57
CA ARG A 165 -0.36 -17.93 -2.70
C ARG A 165 -1.44 -16.92 -2.34
N THR A 166 -1.07 -15.96 -1.51
CA THR A 166 -1.89 -14.78 -1.22
C THR A 166 -1.12 -13.53 -1.54
N THR A 167 -1.81 -12.52 -2.07
CA THR A 167 -1.22 -11.22 -2.41
C THR A 167 -1.60 -10.21 -1.35
N LEU A 168 -0.59 -9.60 -0.72
CA LEU A 168 -0.76 -8.46 0.17
C LEU A 168 -1.11 -7.22 -0.65
N TYR A 169 -2.22 -6.58 -0.31
CA TYR A 169 -2.80 -5.44 -1.04
C TYR A 169 -2.85 -5.70 -2.55
N PRO A 170 -3.78 -6.54 -3.03
CA PRO A 170 -3.91 -6.76 -4.47
C PRO A 170 -4.02 -5.40 -5.14
N GLN A 171 -3.13 -5.13 -6.11
CA GLN A 171 -3.27 -3.93 -6.92
C GLN A 171 -4.69 -3.96 -7.46
N ILE A 172 -5.54 -3.06 -6.94
CA ILE A 172 -6.82 -2.77 -7.56
C ILE A 172 -6.43 -2.46 -8.99
N ALA A 173 -6.87 -3.29 -9.93
CA ALA A 173 -6.55 -3.12 -11.34
C ALA A 173 -6.74 -1.64 -11.64
N SER A 174 -5.64 -0.90 -11.81
CA SER A 174 -5.74 0.49 -12.17
C SER A 174 -6.38 0.43 -13.53
N MET A 175 -7.61 0.92 -13.62
CA MET A 175 -8.07 1.53 -14.85
C MET A 175 -7.20 2.76 -15.07
N ASP A 176 -5.95 2.52 -15.46
CA ASP A 176 -5.11 3.43 -16.21
C ASP A 176 -3.82 2.68 -16.56
N SER A 177 -3.80 2.23 -17.80
CA SER A 177 -2.61 2.08 -18.61
C SER A 177 -1.76 3.34 -18.56
N ASP A 178 -0.45 3.20 -18.36
CA ASP A 178 0.58 4.07 -18.95
C ASP A 178 0.30 5.57 -19.04
N VAL A 179 0.11 6.25 -17.90
CA VAL A 179 0.37 7.70 -17.87
C VAL A 179 1.49 7.98 -16.89
N ARG A 180 2.72 7.97 -17.41
CA ARG A 180 3.85 8.71 -16.82
C ARG A 180 3.49 10.20 -16.85
N LEU A 181 2.65 10.65 -15.93
CA LEU A 181 2.30 12.05 -15.78
C LEU A 181 3.59 12.84 -15.53
N THR A 182 3.90 13.72 -16.46
CA THR A 182 5.00 14.68 -16.35
C THR A 182 4.80 15.55 -15.11
N VAL A 183 5.87 16.17 -14.62
CA VAL A 183 5.80 17.08 -13.45
C VAL A 183 4.73 18.16 -13.66
N LYS A 184 4.58 18.66 -14.90
CA LYS A 184 3.55 19.66 -15.26
C LYS A 184 2.13 19.12 -15.10
N GLU A 185 1.88 17.89 -15.52
CA GLU A 185 0.56 17.26 -15.42
C GLU A 185 0.20 16.93 -13.97
N ARG A 186 1.18 16.51 -13.15
CA ARG A 186 1.00 16.33 -11.71
C ARG A 186 0.66 17.65 -11.01
N SER A 187 1.36 18.73 -11.36
CA SER A 187 1.06 20.07 -10.85
C SER A 187 -0.32 20.55 -11.28
N LEU A 188 -0.74 20.27 -12.51
CA LEU A 188 -2.06 20.64 -13.03
C LEU A 188 -3.17 19.87 -12.30
N LEU A 189 -3.01 18.57 -12.07
CA LEU A 189 -3.99 17.76 -11.33
C LEU A 189 -4.15 18.25 -9.90
N LYS A 190 -3.02 18.52 -9.22
CA LYS A 190 -3.04 19.09 -7.87
C LYS A 190 -3.73 20.46 -7.85
N PHE A 191 -3.46 21.31 -8.83
CA PHE A 191 -4.13 22.61 -8.97
C PHE A 191 -5.64 22.48 -9.18
N LEU A 192 -6.09 21.53 -10.00
CA LEU A 192 -7.51 21.28 -10.23
C LEU A 192 -8.21 20.72 -8.99
N GLU A 193 -7.55 19.84 -8.26
CA GLU A 193 -8.05 19.31 -6.98
C GLU A 193 -8.17 20.41 -5.93
N ASP A 194 -7.14 21.24 -5.78
CA ASP A 194 -7.13 22.40 -4.88
C ASP A 194 -8.22 23.42 -5.27
N ALA A 195 -8.41 23.67 -6.57
CA ALA A 195 -9.45 24.58 -7.07
C ALA A 195 -10.86 24.03 -6.80
N LYS A 196 -11.06 22.71 -6.96
CA LYS A 196 -12.33 22.04 -6.64
C LYS A 196 -12.63 22.14 -5.15
N GLN A 197 -11.64 21.86 -4.29
CA GLN A 197 -11.80 21.97 -2.84
C GLN A 197 -12.09 23.40 -2.41
N LYS A 198 -11.40 24.39 -2.99
CA LYS A 198 -11.62 25.81 -2.71
C LYS A 198 -13.04 26.26 -3.12
N ARG A 199 -13.55 25.78 -4.25
CA ARG A 199 -14.93 26.05 -4.69
C ARG A 199 -15.95 25.47 -3.71
N PHE A 200 -15.72 24.25 -3.25
CA PHE A 200 -16.57 23.60 -2.25
C PHE A 200 -16.57 24.36 -0.91
N ASN A 201 -15.40 24.74 -0.40
CA ASN A 201 -15.27 25.54 0.82
C ASN A 201 -15.97 26.90 0.69
N THR A 202 -15.85 27.55 -0.47
CA THR A 202 -16.52 28.84 -0.74
C THR A 202 -18.05 28.68 -0.74
N MET A 203 -18.57 27.59 -1.31
CA MET A 203 -20.00 27.28 -1.29
C MET A 203 -20.50 27.10 0.15
N ILE A 204 -19.79 26.34 0.97
CA ILE A 204 -20.11 26.14 2.39
C ILE A 204 -20.11 27.48 3.14
N GLN A 205 -19.09 28.31 2.94
CA GLN A 205 -19.01 29.63 3.57
C GLN A 205 -20.19 30.54 3.16
N ARG A 206 -20.58 30.53 1.89
CA ARG A 206 -21.76 31.28 1.41
C ARG A 206 -23.04 30.79 2.05
N GLN A 207 -23.22 29.47 2.19
CA GLN A 207 -24.38 28.90 2.86
C GLN A 207 -24.42 29.28 4.35
N HIS A 208 -23.27 29.22 5.02
CA HIS A 208 -23.15 29.63 6.43
C HIS A 208 -23.50 31.11 6.61
N LYS A 209 -22.98 31.99 5.75
CA LYS A 209 -23.28 33.43 5.79
C LYS A 209 -24.76 33.71 5.53
N ALA A 210 -25.35 33.11 4.51
CA ALA A 210 -26.77 33.29 4.21
C ALA A 210 -27.68 32.78 5.34
N ARG A 211 -27.29 31.69 6.01
CA ARG A 211 -27.98 31.19 7.21
C ARG A 211 -27.89 32.20 8.35
N GLN A 212 -26.72 32.75 8.60
CA GLN A 212 -26.50 33.74 9.64
C GLN A 212 -27.32 35.02 9.39
N GLU A 213 -27.33 35.52 8.15
CA GLU A 213 -28.14 36.67 7.74
C GLU A 213 -29.64 36.42 7.93
N ARG A 214 -30.14 35.22 7.57
CA ARG A 214 -31.55 34.84 7.84
C ARG A 214 -31.87 34.83 9.33
N ILE A 215 -30.98 34.28 10.16
CA ILE A 215 -31.18 34.27 11.62
C ILE A 215 -31.23 35.71 12.17
N MET A 216 -30.34 36.59 11.71
CA MET A 216 -30.31 37.99 12.15
C MET A 216 -31.56 38.76 11.68
N LYS A 217 -32.01 38.54 10.44
CA LYS A 217 -33.24 39.14 9.91
C LYS A 217 -34.47 38.70 10.71
N ASN A 218 -34.60 37.39 10.96
CA ASN A 218 -35.71 36.85 11.75
C ASN A 218 -35.72 37.41 13.19
N ARG A 219 -34.53 37.60 13.79
CA ARG A 219 -34.41 38.24 15.11
C ARG A 219 -34.88 39.70 15.07
N ALA A 220 -34.46 40.47 14.07
CA ALA A 220 -34.87 41.86 13.92
C ALA A 220 -36.39 42.00 13.68
N GLU A 221 -36.96 41.15 12.81
CA GLU A 221 -38.41 41.10 12.56
C GLU A 221 -39.20 40.71 13.81
N TYR A 222 -38.67 39.80 14.64
CA TYR A 222 -39.27 39.45 15.93
C TYR A 222 -39.22 40.62 16.92
N THR A 223 -38.08 41.31 17.02
CA THR A 223 -37.93 42.49 17.89
C THR A 223 -38.88 43.62 17.48
N GLU A 224 -39.04 43.88 16.18
CA GLU A 224 -39.96 44.93 15.70
C GLU A 224 -41.43 44.54 15.91
N LYS A 225 -41.80 43.26 15.72
CA LYS A 225 -43.14 42.77 16.07
C LYS A 225 -43.44 42.92 17.57
N CYS A 226 -42.48 42.60 18.44
CA CYS A 226 -42.64 42.84 19.87
C CYS A 226 -42.82 44.33 20.19
N ARG A 227 -42.05 45.21 19.53
CA ARG A 227 -42.16 46.67 19.70
C ARG A 227 -43.55 47.20 19.32
N LEU A 228 -44.06 46.80 18.15
CA LEU A 228 -45.40 47.18 17.67
C LEU A 228 -46.53 46.61 18.55
N SER A 229 -46.38 45.38 19.06
CA SER A 229 -47.36 44.79 19.99
C SER A 229 -47.45 45.50 21.35
N MET A 230 -46.42 46.30 21.71
CA MET A 230 -46.44 47.15 22.90
C MET A 230 -47.02 48.55 22.63
N GLU A 231 -47.10 48.99 21.37
CA GLU A 231 -47.70 50.26 20.96
C GLU A 231 -49.22 50.14 20.67
N GLU A 232 -49.76 48.91 20.49
CA GLU A 232 -51.19 48.63 20.24
C GLU A 232 -52.05 48.42 21.50
N ILE A 233 -51.65 48.92 22.68
CA ILE A 233 -52.58 49.04 23.82
C ILE A 233 -53.42 50.30 23.59
N PRO A 234 -54.74 50.21 23.29
CA PRO A 234 -55.54 51.40 23.01
C PRO A 234 -55.84 52.13 24.32
N ASP A 235 -55.44 53.39 24.36
CA ASP A 235 -55.88 54.39 25.33
C ASP A 235 -57.41 54.60 25.15
N LYS A 236 -58.21 53.77 25.82
CA LYS A 236 -59.66 53.99 25.95
C LYS A 236 -59.93 54.77 27.22
N HIS A 237 -59.91 56.09 27.10
CA HIS A 237 -60.90 56.94 27.76
C HIS A 237 -61.21 58.15 26.89
N SER A 238 -62.29 58.04 26.10
CA SER A 238 -62.90 59.14 25.38
C SER A 238 -63.61 60.07 26.36
N ASN A 239 -63.22 61.36 26.33
CA ASN A 239 -64.08 62.44 26.79
C ASN A 239 -65.32 62.54 25.90
N HIS A 240 -66.51 62.53 26.49
CA HIS A 240 -67.70 63.14 25.90
C HIS A 240 -68.24 64.22 26.85
N HIS A 241 -68.36 65.42 26.30
CA HIS A 241 -68.71 66.67 26.96
C HIS A 241 -70.19 66.78 27.38
N SER A 242 -70.37 67.35 28.58
CA SER A 242 -71.37 68.33 29.06
C SER A 242 -72.83 68.31 28.57
N TYR A 243 -73.77 68.42 29.50
CA TYR A 243 -74.71 69.55 29.60
C TYR A 243 -75.22 69.75 31.04
N TYR A 244 -75.59 70.99 31.32
CA TYR A 244 -75.82 71.66 32.60
C TYR A 244 -77.30 71.61 33.07
N SER A 245 -77.47 71.93 34.35
CA SER A 245 -78.61 72.62 35.00
C SER A 245 -79.79 71.82 35.55
N GLY A 246 -80.12 72.11 36.82
CA GLY A 246 -81.39 71.81 37.47
C GLY A 246 -81.24 71.56 38.97
#